data_AF-A0A1M6WZC6-F1
#
_entry.id   AF-A0A1M6WZC6-F1
#
_cell.length_a   1.000
_cell.length_b   1.000
_cell.length_c   1.000
_cell.angle_alpha   90.00
_cell.angle_beta   90.00
_cell.angle_gamma   90.00
#
_symmetry.space_group_name_H-M   'P 1'
#
loop_
_entity.id
_entity.type
_entity.pdbx_description
1 polymer ?
#
loop_
_entity_poly.entity_id
_entity_poly.type
_entity_poly.pdbx_seq_one_letter_code
_entity_poly.pdbx_strand_id
1 'polypeptide(L)'
;MLINNDDYLKILNEIINCIKTSQYQVMLSANLSLMHRNWTIGNYINSNSTWGKGFLVNLSRDIKSEFPDSKGYSERNLRDMKKFALIFSEDEIDEYNLAGITWYHHKALMSKTENKQQYIWYAEKTIQNGWSHDVLEIQLDSNLYSRQIEKPKIQNFNGRLPDEQSELAIQTMKDPYIFDFVKFREGMIERDIETELVSNVRKFLLELGTGFAFVDEQYTLVVNGDEFYVDLLFYNFKLHCFVAIDLKTGKFTPEMAGKMNFYLSALDDVVKTDLDNPSIGLILCRNENKLVAEYALKDMKKPIGVTEYKLFNDLPKELQDTMPSVEDIETRVMKKYECD
;
A
#
# COMPACT_ATOMS: atom_id res chain seq x y z
N MET A 1 -28.03 13.82 36.23
CA MET A 1 -27.79 12.39 35.99
C MET A 1 -27.16 12.25 34.63
N LEU A 2 -25.86 11.98 34.57
CA LEU A 2 -25.18 11.66 33.31
C LEU A 2 -25.58 10.24 32.94
N ILE A 3 -26.33 10.07 31.85
CA ILE A 3 -26.67 8.77 31.30
C ILE A 3 -25.40 8.24 30.59
N ASN A 4 -24.41 7.84 31.37
CA ASN A 4 -23.32 6.96 30.94
C ASN A 4 -23.77 5.51 31.22
N ASN A 5 -24.91 5.14 30.62
CA ASN A 5 -25.37 3.76 30.60
C ASN A 5 -24.88 3.14 29.28
N ASP A 6 -24.47 1.87 29.29
CA ASP A 6 -24.01 1.13 28.11
C ASP A 6 -25.05 1.20 26.96
N ASP A 7 -26.34 1.31 27.32
CA ASP A 7 -27.44 1.53 26.37
C ASP A 7 -27.31 2.84 25.58
N TYR A 8 -26.88 3.93 26.22
CA TYR A 8 -26.67 5.22 25.54
C TYR A 8 -25.46 5.16 24.61
N LEU A 9 -24.35 4.55 25.04
CA LEU A 9 -23.16 4.37 24.19
C LEU A 9 -23.47 3.49 22.97
N LYS A 10 -24.30 2.47 23.15
CA LYS A 10 -24.80 1.63 22.06
C LYS A 10 -25.63 2.43 21.06
N ILE A 11 -26.64 3.17 21.54
CA ILE A 11 -27.48 4.02 20.69
C ILE A 11 -26.65 5.10 19.98
N LEU A 12 -25.70 5.72 20.67
CA LEU A 12 -24.79 6.71 20.10
C LEU A 12 -23.94 6.11 18.97
N ASN A 13 -23.38 4.91 19.16
CA ASN A 13 -22.63 4.21 18.11
C ASN A 13 -23.52 3.83 16.92
N GLU A 14 -24.75 3.39 17.15
CA GLU A 14 -25.73 3.11 16.09
C GLU A 14 -26.07 4.38 15.28
N ILE A 15 -26.31 5.51 15.95
CA ILE A 15 -26.57 6.80 15.29
C ILE A 15 -25.35 7.28 14.52
N ILE A 16 -24.14 7.22 15.11
CA ILE A 16 -22.89 7.60 14.43
C ILE A 16 -22.66 6.73 13.19
N ASN A 17 -22.89 5.43 13.29
CA ASN A 17 -22.77 4.52 12.15
C ASN A 17 -23.81 4.86 11.07
N CYS A 18 -25.06 5.13 11.43
CA CYS A 18 -26.09 5.57 10.49
C CYS A 18 -25.69 6.86 9.75
N ILE A 19 -25.13 7.85 10.46
CA ILE A 19 -24.63 9.09 9.86
C ILE A 19 -23.46 8.81 8.91
N LYS A 20 -22.46 8.03 9.35
CA LYS A 20 -21.29 7.67 8.52
C LYS A 20 -21.70 6.92 7.25
N THR A 21 -22.61 5.95 7.38
CA THR A 21 -23.12 5.19 6.23
C THR A 21 -23.86 6.09 5.26
N SER A 22 -24.73 6.99 5.73
CA SER A 22 -25.47 7.89 4.83
C SER A 22 -24.53 8.87 4.11
N GLN A 23 -23.54 9.44 4.81
CA GLN A 23 -22.51 10.29 4.20
C GLN A 23 -21.68 9.55 3.14
N TYR A 24 -21.28 8.31 3.44
CA TYR A 24 -20.53 7.47 2.51
C TYR A 24 -21.33 7.15 1.25
N GLN A 25 -22.62 6.82 1.39
CA GLN A 25 -23.52 6.57 0.24
C GLN A 25 -23.71 7.81 -0.64
N VAL A 26 -23.87 8.99 -0.04
CA VAL A 26 -23.95 10.26 -0.77
C VAL A 26 -22.64 10.53 -1.54
N MET A 27 -21.50 10.33 -0.89
CA MET A 27 -20.19 10.49 -1.54
C MET A 27 -20.02 9.54 -2.73
N LEU A 28 -20.36 8.25 -2.57
CA LEU A 28 -20.29 7.27 -3.64
C LEU A 28 -21.20 7.64 -4.82
N SER A 29 -22.45 8.01 -4.54
CA SER A 29 -23.40 8.42 -5.58
C SER A 29 -22.93 9.68 -6.33
N ALA A 30 -22.35 10.64 -5.61
CA ALA A 30 -21.76 11.84 -6.20
C ALA A 30 -20.53 11.51 -7.06
N ASN A 31 -19.65 10.61 -6.59
CA ASN A 31 -18.49 10.15 -7.35
C ASN A 31 -18.90 9.39 -8.61
N LEU A 32 -19.92 8.53 -8.53
CA LEU A 32 -20.43 7.79 -9.67
C LEU A 32 -20.98 8.74 -10.74
N SER A 33 -21.81 9.71 -10.32
CA SER A 33 -22.32 10.76 -11.20
C SER A 33 -21.19 11.58 -11.81
N LEU A 34 -20.12 11.86 -11.06
CA LEU A 34 -18.92 12.52 -11.54
C LEU A 34 -18.18 11.68 -12.60
N MET A 35 -18.05 10.37 -12.41
CA MET A 35 -17.37 9.47 -13.34
C MET A 35 -18.12 9.39 -14.67
N HIS A 36 -19.43 9.13 -14.63
CA HIS A 36 -20.30 9.11 -15.82
C HIS A 36 -20.29 10.44 -16.56
N ARG A 37 -20.36 11.58 -15.84
CA ARG A 37 -20.25 12.91 -16.45
C ARG A 37 -18.89 13.11 -17.13
N ASN A 38 -17.79 12.78 -16.47
CA ASN A 38 -16.45 12.95 -17.01
C ASN A 38 -16.23 12.06 -18.24
N TRP A 39 -16.72 10.83 -18.22
CA TRP A 39 -16.71 9.91 -19.35
C TRP A 39 -17.52 10.47 -20.53
N THR A 40 -18.74 10.95 -20.27
CA THR A 40 -19.61 11.57 -21.29
C THR A 40 -18.95 12.76 -21.96
N ILE A 41 -18.36 13.68 -21.17
CA ILE A 41 -17.61 14.83 -21.69
C ILE A 41 -16.42 14.34 -22.54
N GLY A 42 -15.70 13.33 -22.06
CA GLY A 42 -14.60 12.70 -22.79
C GLY A 42 -15.02 12.17 -24.15
N ASN A 43 -16.18 11.51 -24.23
CA ASN A 43 -16.74 11.03 -25.49
C ASN A 43 -17.12 12.14 -26.45
N TYR A 44 -17.81 13.19 -25.97
CA TYR A 44 -18.08 14.36 -26.81
C TYR A 44 -16.80 14.98 -27.37
N ILE A 45 -15.73 15.02 -26.58
CA ILE A 45 -14.42 15.48 -27.04
C ILE A 45 -13.83 14.53 -28.10
N ASN A 46 -13.92 13.22 -27.89
CA ASN A 46 -13.38 12.21 -28.81
C ASN A 46 -14.09 12.21 -30.17
N SER A 47 -15.43 12.31 -30.17
CA SER A 47 -16.24 12.41 -31.40
C SER A 47 -15.95 13.66 -32.22
N ASN A 48 -15.41 14.72 -31.60
CA ASN A 48 -15.09 15.99 -32.25
C ASN A 48 -13.56 16.24 -32.35
N SER A 49 -12.78 15.15 -32.44
CA SER A 49 -11.31 15.19 -32.47
C SER A 49 -10.71 15.93 -33.68
N THR A 50 -11.50 16.22 -34.71
CA THR A 50 -11.10 16.94 -35.93
C THR A 50 -10.98 18.46 -35.74
N TRP A 51 -11.50 19.03 -34.63
CA TRP A 51 -11.59 20.49 -34.42
C TRP A 51 -10.28 21.19 -34.03
N GLY A 52 -9.15 20.47 -34.09
CA GLY A 52 -7.81 21.03 -33.97
C GLY A 52 -7.37 21.37 -32.54
N LYS A 53 -6.16 21.93 -32.42
CA LYS A 53 -5.46 22.11 -31.14
C LYS A 53 -6.12 23.13 -30.19
N GLY A 54 -6.86 24.10 -30.73
CA GLY A 54 -7.53 25.16 -29.96
C GLY A 54 -8.87 24.76 -29.34
N PHE A 55 -9.45 23.62 -29.75
CA PHE A 55 -10.78 23.20 -29.32
C PHE A 55 -10.90 23.11 -27.79
N LEU A 56 -9.97 22.41 -27.13
CA LEU A 56 -10.03 22.22 -25.67
C LEU A 56 -9.82 23.52 -24.89
N VAL A 57 -9.02 24.44 -25.44
CA VAL A 57 -8.80 25.76 -24.83
C VAL A 57 -10.08 26.57 -24.85
N ASN A 58 -10.76 26.62 -26.00
CA ASN A 58 -12.02 27.34 -26.14
C ASN A 58 -13.12 26.66 -25.30
N LEU A 59 -13.27 25.34 -25.39
CA LEU A 59 -14.24 24.59 -24.59
C LEU A 59 -14.06 24.80 -23.08
N SER A 60 -12.82 24.83 -22.59
CA SER A 60 -12.53 25.14 -21.18
C SER A 60 -12.95 26.56 -20.80
N ARG A 61 -12.72 27.55 -21.68
CA ARG A 61 -13.12 28.94 -21.47
C ARG A 61 -14.65 29.08 -21.47
N ASP A 62 -15.31 28.48 -22.44
CA ASP A 62 -16.75 28.60 -22.65
C ASP A 62 -17.52 27.94 -21.50
N ILE A 63 -17.10 26.74 -21.05
CA ILE A 63 -17.70 26.08 -19.87
C ILE A 63 -17.53 26.94 -18.61
N LYS A 64 -16.36 27.56 -18.40
CA LYS A 64 -16.13 28.43 -17.25
C LYS A 64 -16.93 29.74 -17.32
N SER A 65 -17.22 30.23 -18.52
CA SER A 65 -18.06 31.41 -18.70
C SER A 65 -19.51 31.11 -18.35
N GLU A 66 -20.01 29.93 -18.72
CA GLU A 66 -21.38 29.50 -18.41
C GLU A 66 -21.53 29.07 -16.94
N PHE A 67 -20.48 28.48 -16.36
CA PHE A 67 -20.47 28.00 -14.98
C PHE A 67 -19.27 28.57 -14.18
N PRO A 68 -19.29 29.86 -13.76
CA PRO A 68 -18.15 30.54 -13.15
C PRO A 68 -17.64 29.90 -11.85
N ASP A 69 -18.54 29.37 -11.02
CA ASP A 69 -18.21 28.76 -9.74
C ASP A 69 -17.77 27.29 -9.87
N SER A 70 -17.84 26.72 -11.07
CA SER A 70 -17.55 25.32 -11.30
C SER A 70 -16.04 25.04 -11.38
N LYS A 71 -15.60 24.05 -10.60
CA LYS A 71 -14.22 23.57 -10.60
C LYS A 71 -14.10 22.31 -11.47
N GLY A 72 -12.89 22.04 -11.98
CA GLY A 72 -12.61 20.80 -12.72
C GLY A 72 -12.77 20.88 -14.25
N TYR A 73 -12.97 22.07 -14.83
CA TYR A 73 -13.05 22.24 -16.29
C TYR A 73 -11.85 22.97 -16.88
N SER A 74 -10.65 22.71 -16.35
CA SER A 74 -9.41 23.18 -16.99
C SER A 74 -9.13 22.36 -18.25
N GLU A 75 -8.40 22.94 -19.21
CA GLU A 75 -7.97 22.23 -20.42
C GLU A 75 -7.28 20.89 -20.08
N ARG A 76 -6.43 20.87 -19.05
CA ARG A 76 -5.78 19.64 -18.57
C ARG A 76 -6.80 18.60 -18.12
N ASN A 77 -7.81 19.00 -17.36
CA ASN A 77 -8.83 18.06 -16.90
C ASN A 77 -9.74 17.56 -18.04
N LEU A 78 -10.01 18.38 -19.05
CA LEU A 78 -10.71 17.95 -20.26
C LEU A 78 -9.89 16.91 -21.05
N ARG A 79 -8.56 17.06 -21.09
CA ARG A 79 -7.66 16.02 -21.64
C ARG A 79 -7.71 14.73 -20.82
N ASP A 80 -7.78 14.83 -19.49
CA ASP A 80 -7.92 13.67 -18.60
C ASP A 80 -9.27 12.95 -18.84
N MET A 81 -10.38 13.70 -18.94
CA MET A 81 -11.71 13.17 -19.30
C MET A 81 -11.69 12.48 -20.67
N LYS A 82 -11.06 13.10 -21.67
CA LYS A 82 -10.87 12.52 -23.00
C LYS A 82 -10.14 11.17 -22.93
N LYS A 83 -9.04 11.10 -22.19
CA LYS A 83 -8.26 9.86 -21.98
C LYS A 83 -9.11 8.80 -21.28
N PHE A 84 -9.82 9.17 -20.22
CA PHE A 84 -10.66 8.26 -19.45
C PHE A 84 -11.71 7.57 -20.34
N ALA A 85 -12.39 8.34 -21.20
CA ALA A 85 -13.37 7.82 -22.15
C ALA A 85 -12.78 6.95 -23.28
N LEU A 86 -11.46 6.98 -23.50
CA LEU A 86 -10.78 6.05 -24.42
C LEU A 86 -10.38 4.74 -23.74
N ILE A 87 -10.25 4.72 -22.42
CA ILE A 87 -9.81 3.54 -21.66
C ILE A 87 -11.00 2.67 -21.27
N PHE A 88 -12.13 3.28 -20.91
CA PHE A 88 -13.32 2.62 -20.40
C PHE A 88 -14.56 2.89 -21.26
N SER A 89 -15.43 1.90 -21.39
CA SER A 89 -16.83 2.08 -21.80
C SER A 89 -17.67 2.60 -20.61
N GLU A 90 -18.92 2.98 -20.87
CA GLU A 90 -19.84 3.44 -19.83
C GLU A 90 -20.11 2.35 -18.79
N ASP A 91 -20.43 1.15 -19.27
CA ASP A 91 -20.76 -0.02 -18.43
C ASP A 91 -19.58 -0.43 -17.53
N GLU A 92 -18.34 -0.24 -18.00
CA GLU A 92 -17.13 -0.59 -17.25
C GLU A 92 -16.87 0.32 -16.04
N ILE A 93 -17.50 1.51 -15.99
CA ILE A 93 -17.42 2.40 -14.82
C ILE A 93 -18.05 1.73 -13.60
N ASP A 94 -19.20 1.09 -13.82
CA ASP A 94 -19.95 0.36 -12.81
C ASP A 94 -19.35 -1.03 -12.56
N GLU A 95 -18.97 -1.74 -13.63
CA GLU A 95 -18.37 -3.09 -13.56
C GLU A 95 -17.13 -3.11 -12.64
N TYR A 96 -16.21 -2.16 -12.82
CA TYR A 96 -14.97 -2.08 -12.05
C TYR A 96 -15.09 -1.21 -10.79
N ASN A 97 -16.32 -0.80 -10.43
CA ASN A 97 -16.58 0.08 -9.29
C ASN A 97 -15.64 1.30 -9.24
N LEU A 98 -15.45 1.96 -10.39
CA LEU A 98 -14.49 3.07 -10.50
C LEU A 98 -14.90 4.24 -9.58
N ALA A 99 -16.19 4.39 -9.29
CA ALA A 99 -16.70 5.35 -8.31
C ALA A 99 -16.22 5.13 -6.86
N GLY A 100 -15.66 3.94 -6.56
CA GLY A 100 -15.06 3.61 -5.27
C GLY A 100 -13.82 4.43 -4.93
N ILE A 101 -13.24 5.15 -5.90
CA ILE A 101 -12.12 6.08 -5.70
C ILE A 101 -12.42 7.45 -6.32
N THR A 102 -11.73 8.48 -5.85
CA THR A 102 -11.97 9.86 -6.33
C THR A 102 -11.36 10.10 -7.71
N TRP A 103 -11.84 11.11 -8.45
CA TRP A 103 -11.24 11.54 -9.73
C TRP A 103 -9.73 11.80 -9.68
N TYR A 104 -9.18 12.27 -8.56
CA TYR A 104 -7.72 12.44 -8.40
C TYR A 104 -6.95 11.12 -8.52
N HIS A 105 -7.44 10.02 -7.93
CA HIS A 105 -6.83 8.70 -8.06
C HIS A 105 -6.83 8.26 -9.53
N HIS A 106 -7.95 8.43 -10.23
CA HIS A 106 -8.05 8.10 -11.66
C HIS A 106 -7.05 8.86 -12.52
N LYS A 107 -6.77 10.13 -12.20
CA LYS A 107 -5.76 10.92 -12.88
C LYS A 107 -4.34 10.38 -12.66
N ALA A 108 -4.01 9.98 -11.44
CA ALA A 108 -2.72 9.36 -11.14
C ALA A 108 -2.58 8.03 -11.92
N LEU A 109 -3.61 7.18 -11.89
CA LEU A 109 -3.64 5.92 -12.62
C LEU A 109 -3.45 6.13 -14.13
N MET A 110 -4.26 6.99 -14.77
CA MET A 110 -4.15 7.28 -16.20
C MET A 110 -2.77 7.82 -16.63
N SER A 111 -2.03 8.42 -15.69
CA SER A 111 -0.71 8.98 -15.96
C SER A 111 0.42 7.99 -15.77
N LYS A 112 0.27 6.99 -14.90
CA LYS A 112 1.39 6.13 -14.45
C LYS A 112 1.20 4.64 -14.78
N THR A 113 0.03 4.20 -15.24
CA THR A 113 -0.20 2.81 -15.64
C THR A 113 0.01 2.61 -17.13
N GLU A 114 0.62 1.49 -17.51
CA GLU A 114 0.95 1.15 -18.90
C GLU A 114 -0.24 0.62 -19.69
N ASN A 115 -1.15 -0.09 -19.02
CA ASN A 115 -2.30 -0.73 -19.64
C ASN A 115 -3.51 -0.75 -18.71
N LYS A 116 -4.68 -1.05 -19.30
CA LYS A 116 -5.96 -1.10 -18.60
C LYS A 116 -6.01 -2.14 -17.47
N GLN A 117 -5.34 -3.28 -17.64
CA GLN A 117 -5.32 -4.33 -16.61
C GLN A 117 -4.60 -3.83 -15.35
N GLN A 118 -3.43 -3.21 -15.52
CA GLN A 118 -2.68 -2.60 -14.42
C GLN A 118 -3.50 -1.49 -13.74
N TYR A 119 -4.20 -0.67 -14.52
CA TYR A 119 -5.11 0.35 -14.00
C TYR A 119 -6.17 -0.24 -13.08
N ILE A 120 -6.93 -1.22 -13.57
CA ILE A 120 -8.02 -1.84 -12.82
C ILE A 120 -7.47 -2.46 -11.54
N TRP A 121 -6.34 -3.16 -11.63
CA TRP A 121 -5.70 -3.77 -10.46
C TRP A 121 -5.35 -2.76 -9.37
N TYR A 122 -4.75 -1.62 -9.72
CA TYR A 122 -4.44 -0.58 -8.73
C TYR A 122 -5.71 0.10 -8.19
N ALA A 123 -6.74 0.28 -9.02
CA ALA A 123 -8.02 0.82 -8.56
C ALA A 123 -8.67 -0.11 -7.52
N GLU A 124 -8.75 -1.40 -7.81
CA GLU A 124 -9.23 -2.43 -6.88
C GLU A 124 -8.42 -2.45 -5.59
N LYS A 125 -7.08 -2.43 -5.69
CA LYS A 125 -6.22 -2.41 -4.49
C LYS A 125 -6.35 -1.12 -3.68
N THR A 126 -6.59 0.01 -4.33
CA THR A 126 -6.88 1.29 -3.66
C THR A 126 -8.18 1.18 -2.84
N ILE A 127 -9.22 0.58 -3.41
CA ILE A 127 -10.51 0.35 -2.73
C ILE A 127 -10.33 -0.64 -1.56
N GLN A 128 -9.72 -1.80 -1.82
CA GLN A 128 -9.51 -2.87 -0.84
C GLN A 128 -8.69 -2.41 0.38
N ASN A 129 -7.68 -1.57 0.13
CA ASN A 129 -6.73 -1.13 1.15
C ASN A 129 -7.02 0.29 1.68
N GLY A 130 -8.03 0.97 1.15
CA GLY A 130 -8.34 2.35 1.51
C GLY A 130 -7.17 3.31 1.28
N TRP A 131 -6.39 3.10 0.21
CA TRP A 131 -5.25 3.96 -0.07
C TRP A 131 -5.71 5.39 -0.34
N SER A 132 -5.11 6.35 0.35
CA SER A 132 -5.22 7.76 -0.05
C SER A 132 -4.45 8.00 -1.36
N HIS A 133 -4.72 9.14 -2.01
CA HIS A 133 -4.08 9.51 -3.27
C HIS A 133 -2.55 9.44 -3.19
N ASP A 134 -1.97 9.98 -2.11
CA ASP A 134 -0.52 10.00 -1.90
C ASP A 134 0.04 8.58 -1.73
N VAL A 135 -0.72 7.69 -1.06
CA VAL A 135 -0.33 6.29 -0.90
C VAL A 135 -0.39 5.57 -2.23
N LEU A 136 -1.43 5.79 -3.04
CA LEU A 136 -1.51 5.24 -4.39
C LEU A 136 -0.34 5.70 -5.25
N GLU A 137 0.03 6.98 -5.20
CA GLU A 137 1.20 7.48 -5.95
C GLU A 137 2.48 6.75 -5.55
N ILE A 138 2.71 6.53 -4.25
CA ILE A 138 3.85 5.74 -3.76
C ILE A 138 3.82 4.31 -4.31
N GLN A 139 2.65 3.65 -4.32
CA GLN A 139 2.55 2.28 -4.86
C GLN A 139 2.77 2.22 -6.39
N LEU A 140 2.34 3.27 -7.12
CA LEU A 140 2.59 3.40 -8.55
C LEU A 140 4.07 3.64 -8.86
N ASP A 141 4.72 4.56 -8.14
CA ASP A 141 6.14 4.91 -8.35
C ASP A 141 7.08 3.76 -7.99
N SER A 142 6.68 2.94 -7.02
CA SER A 142 7.41 1.73 -6.63
C SER A 142 7.05 0.50 -7.49
N ASN A 143 6.24 0.67 -8.55
CA ASN A 143 5.76 -0.38 -9.45
C ASN A 143 5.28 -1.65 -8.72
N LEU A 144 4.40 -1.48 -7.73
CA LEU A 144 3.87 -2.58 -6.91
C LEU A 144 3.25 -3.72 -7.75
N TYR A 145 2.57 -3.40 -8.85
CA TYR A 145 1.92 -4.38 -9.72
C TYR A 145 2.88 -5.50 -10.17
N SER A 146 4.04 -5.12 -10.73
CA SER A 146 5.06 -6.09 -11.17
C SER A 146 5.61 -6.92 -10.00
N ARG A 147 5.75 -6.32 -8.81
CA ARG A 147 6.25 -7.00 -7.60
C ARG A 147 5.26 -7.98 -6.97
N GLN A 148 3.97 -7.84 -7.29
CA GLN A 148 2.89 -8.68 -6.77
C GLN A 148 2.45 -9.76 -7.75
N ILE A 149 2.42 -9.47 -9.05
CA ILE A 149 1.80 -10.34 -10.06
C ILE A 149 2.84 -11.04 -10.94
N GLU A 150 3.99 -10.41 -11.22
CA GLU A 150 4.93 -10.94 -12.23
C GLU A 150 6.02 -11.84 -11.65
N LYS A 151 6.26 -11.78 -10.33
CA LYS A 151 7.33 -12.55 -9.66
C LYS A 151 6.81 -13.61 -8.69
N PRO A 152 7.28 -14.87 -8.79
CA PRO A 152 7.03 -15.87 -7.76
C PRO A 152 7.79 -15.52 -6.48
N LYS A 153 7.07 -15.47 -5.35
CA LYS A 153 7.60 -15.15 -4.02
C LYS A 153 8.14 -16.40 -3.33
N ILE A 154 9.28 -16.29 -2.65
CA ILE A 154 9.90 -17.40 -1.91
C ILE A 154 9.29 -17.49 -0.51
N GLN A 155 8.53 -18.56 -0.28
CA GLN A 155 7.81 -18.79 0.98
C GLN A 155 7.55 -20.29 1.19
N ASN A 156 7.24 -20.67 2.42
CA ASN A 156 6.84 -22.04 2.77
C ASN A 156 5.45 -22.14 3.42
N PHE A 157 4.62 -21.11 3.32
CA PHE A 157 3.31 -20.99 3.97
C PHE A 157 2.33 -22.13 3.64
N ASN A 158 2.38 -22.67 2.43
CA ASN A 158 1.54 -23.80 2.04
C ASN A 158 1.80 -25.02 2.96
N GLY A 159 0.74 -25.50 3.62
CA GLY A 159 0.81 -26.59 4.59
C GLY A 159 1.33 -26.19 5.98
N ARG A 160 1.59 -24.89 6.21
CA ARG A 160 2.04 -24.32 7.50
C ARG A 160 1.09 -23.27 8.06
N LEU A 161 0.30 -22.65 7.19
CA LEU A 161 -0.86 -21.82 7.53
C LEU A 161 -2.13 -22.46 6.93
N PRO A 162 -3.33 -22.23 7.52
CA PRO A 162 -4.60 -22.50 6.86
C PRO A 162 -4.66 -21.84 5.48
N ASP A 163 -5.35 -22.44 4.51
CA ASP A 163 -5.32 -22.00 3.10
C ASP A 163 -5.67 -20.51 2.92
N GLU A 164 -6.73 -20.04 3.58
CA GLU A 164 -7.15 -18.62 3.55
C GLU A 164 -6.07 -17.68 4.13
N GLN A 165 -5.36 -18.10 5.18
CA GLN A 165 -4.29 -17.32 5.79
C GLN A 165 -3.01 -17.36 4.96
N SER A 166 -2.69 -18.51 4.36
CA SER A 166 -1.56 -18.67 3.45
C SER A 166 -1.72 -17.72 2.27
N GLU A 167 -2.90 -17.68 1.66
CA GLU A 167 -3.18 -16.77 0.54
C GLU A 167 -3.03 -15.30 0.96
N LEU A 168 -3.61 -14.90 2.11
CA LEU A 168 -3.49 -13.54 2.61
C LEU A 168 -2.05 -13.15 2.97
N ALA A 169 -1.27 -14.07 3.53
CA ALA A 169 0.15 -13.86 3.82
C ALA A 169 0.98 -13.67 2.55
N ILE A 170 0.73 -14.48 1.52
CA ILE A 170 1.36 -14.34 0.19
C ILE A 170 1.03 -12.98 -0.41
N GLN A 171 -0.23 -12.53 -0.34
CA GLN A 171 -0.64 -11.22 -0.85
C GLN A 171 0.03 -10.06 -0.11
N THR A 172 0.30 -10.24 1.19
CA THR A 172 0.93 -9.23 2.03
C THR A 172 2.43 -9.06 1.73
N MET A 173 3.14 -10.14 1.39
CA MET A 173 4.56 -10.07 1.00
C MET A 173 4.77 -9.27 -0.29
N LYS A 174 5.84 -8.48 -0.40
CA LYS A 174 6.27 -7.81 -1.65
C LYS A 174 7.68 -8.28 -2.02
N ASP A 175 7.96 -8.47 -3.31
CA ASP A 175 9.32 -8.83 -3.77
C ASP A 175 9.80 -7.88 -4.89
N PRO A 176 10.76 -6.98 -4.62
CA PRO A 176 11.38 -6.64 -3.32
C PRO A 176 10.56 -5.62 -2.53
N TYR A 177 10.83 -5.42 -1.23
CA TYR A 177 10.40 -4.20 -0.54
C TYR A 177 11.29 -3.00 -0.94
N ILE A 178 10.71 -1.82 -1.11
CA ILE A 178 11.42 -0.61 -1.51
C ILE A 178 11.40 0.40 -0.37
N PHE A 179 12.57 0.65 0.23
CA PHE A 179 12.79 1.64 1.29
C PHE A 179 13.61 2.82 0.74
N ASP A 180 13.03 3.50 -0.24
CA ASP A 180 13.59 4.68 -0.93
C ASP A 180 13.86 5.88 0.00
N PHE A 181 13.26 5.89 1.18
CA PHE A 181 13.47 6.92 2.21
C PHE A 181 14.72 6.67 3.08
N VAL A 182 15.31 5.48 3.00
CA VAL A 182 16.56 5.12 3.69
C VAL A 182 17.71 5.36 2.72
N LYS A 183 18.59 6.32 3.04
CA LYS A 183 19.76 6.62 2.21
C LYS A 183 20.92 5.75 2.67
N PHE A 184 21.32 4.80 1.83
CA PHE A 184 22.47 3.95 2.14
C PHE A 184 23.76 4.79 2.29
N ARG A 185 24.46 4.60 3.41
CA ARG A 185 25.78 5.17 3.71
C ARG A 185 26.79 4.03 3.82
N GLU A 186 28.00 4.23 3.28
CA GLU A 186 29.07 3.23 3.40
C GLU A 186 29.35 2.94 4.89
N GLY A 187 29.32 1.65 5.26
CA GLY A 187 29.52 1.20 6.63
C GLY A 187 28.24 1.04 7.48
N MET A 188 27.05 1.28 6.93
CA MET A 188 25.80 1.00 7.65
C MET A 188 25.69 -0.49 8.02
N ILE A 189 25.38 -0.74 9.29
CA ILE A 189 25.04 -2.06 9.83
C ILE A 189 23.51 -2.21 9.94
N GLU A 190 23.02 -3.43 10.23
CA GLU A 190 21.59 -3.73 10.35
C GLU A 190 20.86 -2.75 11.28
N ARG A 191 21.47 -2.44 12.43
CA ARG A 191 20.95 -1.52 13.43
C ARG A 191 20.74 -0.09 12.90
N ASP A 192 21.58 0.36 11.97
CA ASP A 192 21.44 1.68 11.36
C ASP A 192 20.23 1.72 10.42
N ILE A 193 20.00 0.63 9.66
CA ILE A 193 18.86 0.50 8.75
C ILE A 193 17.56 0.43 9.57
N GLU A 194 17.54 -0.38 10.62
CA GLU A 194 16.41 -0.48 11.55
C GLU A 194 16.03 0.88 12.14
N THR A 195 17.01 1.62 12.65
CA THR A 195 16.81 2.97 13.21
C THR A 195 16.21 3.92 12.17
N GLU A 196 16.68 3.89 10.92
CA GLU A 196 16.12 4.71 9.84
C GLU A 196 14.69 4.29 9.45
N LEU A 197 14.37 2.98 9.49
CA LEU A 197 13.03 2.46 9.24
C LEU A 197 12.04 2.87 10.33
N VAL A 198 12.43 2.79 11.60
CA VAL A 198 11.58 3.18 12.73
C VAL A 198 11.39 4.69 12.81
N SER A 199 12.45 5.47 12.56
CA SER A 199 12.35 6.93 12.41
C SER A 199 11.36 7.33 11.30
N ASN A 200 11.21 6.49 10.28
CA ASN A 200 10.24 6.65 9.20
C ASN A 200 9.11 5.62 9.23
N VAL A 201 8.66 5.19 10.42
CA VAL A 201 7.70 4.08 10.60
C VAL A 201 6.44 4.25 9.75
N ARG A 202 5.99 5.49 9.49
CA ARG A 202 4.87 5.76 8.59
C ARG A 202 5.13 5.27 7.17
N LYS A 203 6.27 5.61 6.56
CA LYS A 203 6.62 5.17 5.20
C LYS A 203 6.89 3.68 5.17
N PHE A 204 7.51 3.14 6.21
CA PHE A 204 7.72 1.71 6.36
C PHE A 204 6.40 0.93 6.42
N LEU A 205 5.43 1.36 7.24
CA LEU A 205 4.09 0.77 7.30
C LEU A 205 3.35 0.87 5.96
N LEU A 206 3.49 1.97 5.22
CA LEU A 206 2.92 2.09 3.87
C LEU A 206 3.54 1.09 2.89
N GLU A 207 4.84 0.80 3.05
CA GLU A 207 5.52 -0.18 2.21
C GLU A 207 5.25 -1.63 2.65
N LEU A 208 5.03 -1.92 3.93
CA LEU A 208 4.53 -3.22 4.38
C LEU A 208 3.08 -3.47 3.92
N GLY A 209 2.26 -2.42 3.88
CA GLY A 209 0.87 -2.48 3.44
C GLY A 209 -0.13 -2.43 4.60
N THR A 210 -1.41 -2.63 4.29
CA THR A 210 -2.47 -2.55 5.31
C THR A 210 -2.52 -3.79 6.19
N GLY A 211 -2.84 -3.61 7.46
CA GLY A 211 -2.96 -4.72 8.41
C GLY A 211 -1.89 -4.67 9.49
N PHE A 212 -0.76 -4.02 9.24
CA PHE A 212 0.34 -3.95 10.20
C PHE A 212 0.12 -2.89 11.26
N ALA A 213 0.33 -3.29 12.52
CA ALA A 213 0.49 -2.43 13.68
C ALA A 213 1.89 -2.67 14.26
N PHE A 214 2.65 -1.59 14.45
CA PHE A 214 3.97 -1.67 15.07
C PHE A 214 3.82 -2.03 16.55
N VAL A 215 4.53 -3.06 17.00
CA VAL A 215 4.52 -3.49 18.40
C VAL A 215 5.75 -2.94 19.11
N ASP A 216 6.95 -3.30 18.62
CA ASP A 216 8.22 -2.85 19.21
C ASP A 216 9.40 -3.04 18.24
N GLU A 217 10.50 -2.34 18.53
CA GLU A 217 11.83 -2.57 17.95
C GLU A 217 12.73 -3.31 18.96
N GLN A 218 13.69 -4.10 18.48
CA GLN A 218 14.57 -4.92 19.34
C GLN A 218 13.80 -5.74 20.40
N TYR A 219 12.66 -6.32 20.02
CA TYR A 219 11.76 -6.98 20.94
C TYR A 219 12.45 -8.15 21.66
N THR A 220 12.53 -8.06 22.98
CA THR A 220 13.20 -9.05 23.83
C THR A 220 12.30 -10.24 24.12
N LEU A 221 12.72 -11.41 23.62
CA LEU A 221 12.17 -12.72 23.98
C LEU A 221 13.04 -13.34 25.07
N VAL A 222 12.43 -13.71 26.19
CA VAL A 222 13.12 -14.45 27.27
C VAL A 222 12.70 -15.91 27.20
N VAL A 223 13.64 -16.80 26.89
CA VAL A 223 13.41 -18.25 26.84
C VAL A 223 14.31 -18.91 27.86
N ASN A 224 13.71 -19.46 28.92
CA ASN A 224 14.42 -20.16 30.00
C ASN A 224 15.58 -19.34 30.65
N GLY A 225 15.42 -18.02 30.72
CA GLY A 225 16.39 -17.10 31.33
C GLY A 225 17.42 -16.50 30.37
N ASP A 226 17.48 -16.98 29.12
CA ASP A 226 18.30 -16.38 28.07
C ASP A 226 17.49 -15.35 27.27
N GLU A 227 18.12 -14.22 26.95
CA GLU A 227 17.52 -13.13 26.18
C GLU A 227 17.86 -13.25 24.68
N PHE A 228 16.84 -13.08 23.84
CA PHE A 228 16.94 -13.06 22.39
C PHE A 228 16.20 -11.85 21.84
N TYR A 229 16.67 -11.28 20.74
CA TYR A 229 16.11 -10.04 20.19
C TYR A 229 15.59 -10.25 18.77
N VAL A 230 14.33 -9.87 18.56
CA VAL A 230 13.73 -9.75 17.23
C VAL A 230 13.88 -8.30 16.77
N ASP A 231 14.50 -8.05 15.62
CA ASP A 231 14.79 -6.70 15.13
C ASP A 231 13.52 -5.84 15.12
N LEU A 232 12.45 -6.30 14.46
CA LEU A 232 11.17 -5.59 14.45
C LEU A 232 10.00 -6.55 14.66
N LEU A 233 9.09 -6.20 15.57
CA LEU A 233 7.88 -6.96 15.82
C LEU A 233 6.64 -6.15 15.43
N PHE A 234 5.79 -6.76 14.62
CA PHE A 234 4.48 -6.23 14.23
C PHE A 234 3.36 -7.18 14.62
N TYR A 235 2.14 -6.65 14.68
CA TYR A 235 0.92 -7.42 14.68
C TYR A 235 0.16 -7.17 13.38
N ASN A 236 -0.31 -8.22 12.71
CA ASN A 236 -1.18 -8.08 11.56
C ASN A 236 -2.64 -8.32 11.97
N PHE A 237 -3.45 -7.26 12.03
CA PHE A 237 -4.83 -7.36 12.49
C PHE A 237 -5.81 -7.99 11.47
N LYS A 238 -5.39 -8.16 10.21
CA LYS A 238 -6.19 -8.91 9.21
C LYS A 238 -5.92 -10.41 9.31
N LEU A 239 -4.66 -10.78 9.55
CA LEU A 239 -4.24 -12.17 9.76
C LEU A 239 -4.43 -12.64 11.20
N HIS A 240 -4.64 -11.71 12.14
CA HIS A 240 -4.67 -11.96 13.58
C HIS A 240 -3.41 -12.69 14.09
N CYS A 241 -2.22 -12.28 13.66
CA CYS A 241 -0.96 -12.91 14.12
C CYS A 241 0.17 -11.90 14.27
N PHE A 242 1.20 -12.29 15.04
CA PHE A 242 2.46 -11.55 15.10
C PHE A 242 3.29 -11.78 13.85
N VAL A 243 3.97 -10.73 13.39
CA VAL A 243 4.90 -10.77 12.27
C VAL A 243 6.27 -10.30 12.75
N ALA A 244 7.22 -11.23 12.84
CA ALA A 244 8.61 -10.96 13.18
C ALA A 244 9.40 -10.64 11.91
N ILE A 245 10.09 -9.51 11.88
CA ILE A 245 10.89 -9.06 10.74
C ILE A 245 12.36 -8.98 11.16
N ASP A 246 13.24 -9.67 10.43
CA ASP A 246 14.70 -9.67 10.64
C ASP A 246 15.37 -9.01 9.42
N LEU A 247 16.15 -7.95 9.66
CA LEU A 247 16.79 -7.15 8.61
C LEU A 247 18.23 -7.61 8.43
N LYS A 248 18.68 -7.80 7.19
CA LYS A 248 20.05 -8.27 6.89
C LYS A 248 20.68 -7.47 5.77
N THR A 249 21.85 -6.90 6.02
CA THR A 249 22.62 -6.14 5.02
C THR A 249 23.27 -7.05 3.97
N GLY A 250 23.50 -8.32 4.32
CA GLY A 250 24.15 -9.32 3.48
C GLY A 250 23.20 -10.24 2.71
N LYS A 251 23.79 -11.29 2.14
CA LYS A 251 23.05 -12.38 1.48
C LYS A 251 22.33 -13.25 2.51
N PHE A 252 21.20 -13.82 2.10
CA PHE A 252 20.53 -14.84 2.90
C PHE A 252 21.47 -16.02 3.20
N THR A 253 21.46 -16.50 4.45
CA THR A 253 22.14 -17.73 4.87
C THR A 253 21.20 -18.66 5.64
N PRO A 254 21.40 -19.99 5.61
CA PRO A 254 20.50 -20.94 6.29
C PRO A 254 20.35 -20.71 7.80
N GLU A 255 21.38 -20.17 8.46
CA GLU A 255 21.37 -19.85 9.88
C GLU A 255 20.25 -18.84 10.21
N MET A 256 19.96 -17.91 9.29
CA MET A 256 18.89 -16.91 9.45
C MET A 256 17.51 -17.57 9.54
N ALA A 257 17.24 -18.59 8.72
CA ALA A 257 15.98 -19.34 8.79
C ALA A 257 15.86 -20.14 10.10
N GLY A 258 16.97 -20.71 10.58
CA GLY A 258 16.99 -21.40 11.88
C GLY A 258 16.68 -20.44 13.05
N LYS A 259 17.32 -19.27 13.05
CA LYS A 259 17.09 -18.19 14.02
C LYS A 259 15.63 -17.72 13.99
N MET A 260 15.08 -17.47 12.81
CA MET A 260 13.68 -17.08 12.64
C MET A 260 12.70 -18.17 13.11
N ASN A 261 12.95 -19.43 12.77
CA ASN A 261 12.10 -20.54 13.22
C ASN A 261 12.06 -20.66 14.77
N PHE A 262 13.19 -20.39 15.43
CA PHE A 262 13.23 -20.30 16.89
C PHE A 262 12.39 -19.11 17.40
N TYR A 263 12.54 -17.92 16.82
CA TYR A 263 11.77 -16.74 17.22
C TYR A 263 10.26 -16.93 17.11
N LEU A 264 9.79 -17.50 16.01
CA LEU A 264 8.36 -17.78 15.83
C LEU A 264 7.86 -18.83 16.83
N SER A 265 8.70 -19.78 17.24
CA SER A 265 8.34 -20.74 18.28
C SER A 265 8.20 -20.07 19.64
N ALA A 266 9.18 -19.23 20.01
CA ALA A 266 9.14 -18.47 21.26
C ALA A 266 7.99 -17.46 21.29
N LEU A 267 7.70 -16.76 20.20
CA LEU A 267 6.56 -15.84 20.09
C LEU A 267 5.23 -16.59 20.27
N ASP A 268 5.08 -17.72 19.59
CA ASP A 268 3.86 -18.54 19.69
C ASP A 268 3.63 -19.13 21.09
N ASP A 269 4.68 -19.38 21.86
CA ASP A 269 4.58 -19.98 23.19
C ASP A 269 4.46 -18.93 24.32
N VAL A 270 5.08 -17.76 24.16
CA VAL A 270 5.24 -16.77 25.24
C VAL A 270 4.35 -15.53 25.06
N VAL A 271 4.07 -15.13 23.82
CA VAL A 271 3.43 -13.83 23.51
C VAL A 271 2.03 -14.01 22.94
N LYS A 272 1.88 -14.97 22.03
CA LYS A 272 0.64 -15.29 21.33
C LYS A 272 -0.44 -15.75 22.32
N THR A 273 -1.69 -15.32 22.09
CA THR A 273 -2.87 -15.80 22.81
C THR A 273 -3.62 -16.88 22.03
N ASP A 274 -4.62 -17.53 22.65
CA ASP A 274 -5.48 -18.52 21.99
C ASP A 274 -6.30 -17.93 20.83
N LEU A 275 -6.49 -16.61 20.81
CA LEU A 275 -7.22 -15.90 19.75
C LEU A 275 -6.34 -15.57 18.53
N ASP A 276 -5.03 -15.67 18.68
CA ASP A 276 -4.09 -15.34 17.63
C ASP A 276 -3.77 -16.57 16.76
N ASN A 277 -3.52 -16.32 15.48
CA ASN A 277 -3.03 -17.30 14.53
C ASN A 277 -1.50 -17.48 14.67
N PRO A 278 -0.92 -18.55 14.06
CA PRO A 278 0.52 -18.77 14.11
C PRO A 278 1.33 -17.55 13.61
N SER A 279 2.38 -17.20 14.34
CA SER A 279 3.23 -16.06 14.00
C SER A 279 3.99 -16.30 12.69
N ILE A 280 4.20 -15.23 11.91
CA ILE A 280 4.87 -15.25 10.61
C ILE A 280 6.24 -14.57 10.69
N GLY A 281 7.25 -15.18 10.08
CA GLY A 281 8.59 -14.61 9.97
C GLY A 281 8.84 -14.04 8.59
N LEU A 282 9.39 -12.81 8.51
CA LEU A 282 9.87 -12.21 7.28
C LEU A 282 11.36 -11.88 7.43
N ILE A 283 12.18 -12.47 6.55
CA ILE A 283 13.61 -12.17 6.48
C ILE A 283 13.83 -11.26 5.28
N LEU A 284 14.29 -10.03 5.55
CA LEU A 284 14.54 -9.03 4.51
C LEU A 284 16.05 -8.90 4.29
N CYS A 285 16.53 -9.32 3.12
CA CYS A 285 17.96 -9.30 2.75
C CYS A 285 18.23 -8.30 1.61
N ARG A 286 19.45 -7.72 1.49
CA ARG A 286 19.81 -6.95 0.27
C ARG A 286 20.00 -7.80 -0.98
N ASN A 287 20.28 -9.09 -0.81
CA ASN A 287 20.45 -10.03 -1.91
C ASN A 287 19.88 -11.38 -1.48
N GLU A 288 18.83 -11.82 -2.16
CA GLU A 288 18.29 -13.16 -1.96
C GLU A 288 19.04 -14.18 -2.82
N ASN A 289 19.52 -15.27 -2.21
CA ASN A 289 19.95 -16.45 -2.95
C ASN A 289 18.77 -17.42 -3.00
N LYS A 290 17.97 -17.35 -4.08
CA LYS A 290 16.70 -18.07 -4.21
C LYS A 290 16.82 -19.55 -3.89
N LEU A 291 17.81 -20.21 -4.49
CA LEU A 291 18.02 -21.65 -4.32
C LEU A 291 18.34 -21.99 -2.86
N VAL A 292 19.27 -21.25 -2.23
CA VAL A 292 19.65 -21.50 -0.84
C VAL A 292 18.49 -21.23 0.12
N ALA A 293 17.69 -20.19 -0.14
CA ALA A 293 16.49 -19.89 0.62
C ALA A 293 15.45 -21.01 0.51
N GLU A 294 15.14 -21.48 -0.70
CA GLU A 294 14.20 -22.60 -0.91
C GLU A 294 14.65 -23.88 -0.18
N TYR A 295 15.94 -24.23 -0.27
CA TYR A 295 16.49 -25.38 0.45
C TYR A 295 16.41 -25.20 1.98
N ALA A 296 16.73 -24.01 2.49
CA ALA A 296 16.70 -23.74 3.92
C ALA A 296 15.28 -23.78 4.50
N LEU A 297 14.28 -23.34 3.73
CA LEU A 297 12.88 -23.27 4.17
C LEU A 297 12.11 -24.60 4.05
N LYS A 298 12.60 -25.55 3.24
CA LYS A 298 11.90 -26.78 2.86
C LYS A 298 11.39 -27.59 4.06
N ASP A 299 12.24 -27.75 5.08
CA ASP A 299 11.94 -28.56 6.27
C ASP A 299 11.68 -27.73 7.54
N MET A 300 11.62 -26.40 7.41
CA MET A 300 11.19 -25.52 8.51
C MET A 300 9.70 -25.73 8.74
N LYS A 301 9.26 -25.74 9.99
CA LYS A 301 7.83 -25.95 10.33
C LYS A 301 7.07 -24.64 10.50
N LYS A 302 7.73 -23.60 11.03
CA LYS A 302 7.11 -22.28 11.18
C LYS A 302 7.02 -21.55 9.83
N PRO A 303 6.02 -20.68 9.63
CA PRO A 303 5.81 -19.99 8.37
C PRO A 303 6.81 -18.85 8.23
N ILE A 304 7.70 -18.97 7.24
CA ILE A 304 8.80 -18.01 7.00
C ILE A 304 8.80 -17.62 5.52
N GLY A 305 8.82 -16.31 5.28
CA GLY A 305 9.04 -15.69 3.99
C GLY A 305 10.44 -15.06 3.92
N VAL A 306 11.08 -15.18 2.75
CA VAL A 306 12.35 -14.51 2.47
C VAL A 306 12.13 -13.57 1.30
N THR A 307 12.66 -12.36 1.41
CA THR A 307 12.46 -11.33 0.38
C THR A 307 13.64 -10.37 0.33
N GLU A 308 13.94 -9.89 -0.87
CA GLU A 308 14.91 -8.82 -1.05
C GLU A 308 14.32 -7.46 -0.64
N TYR A 309 15.14 -6.56 -0.09
CA TYR A 309 14.80 -5.14 0.01
C TYR A 309 15.80 -4.27 -0.75
N LYS A 310 15.31 -3.16 -1.29
CA LYS A 310 16.10 -2.15 -2.00
C LYS A 310 16.05 -0.82 -1.28
N LEU A 311 17.22 -0.21 -1.11
CA LEU A 311 17.35 1.15 -0.57
C LEU A 311 17.40 2.16 -1.73
N PHE A 312 17.36 3.46 -1.41
CA PHE A 312 17.37 4.53 -2.42
C PHE A 312 18.44 4.35 -3.51
N ASN A 313 19.67 4.01 -3.09
CA ASN A 313 20.81 3.85 -3.99
C ASN A 313 20.76 2.56 -4.84
N ASP A 314 19.91 1.59 -4.48
CA ASP A 314 19.72 0.32 -5.19
C ASP A 314 18.65 0.40 -6.30
N LEU A 315 17.97 1.55 -6.40
CA LEU A 315 16.97 1.81 -7.44
C LEU A 315 17.66 2.19 -8.76
N PRO A 316 17.12 1.74 -9.92
CA PRO A 316 17.54 2.23 -11.23
C PRO A 316 17.56 3.76 -11.29
N LYS A 317 18.56 4.35 -11.97
CA LYS A 317 18.69 5.82 -12.09
C LYS A 317 17.41 6.49 -12.62
N GLU A 318 16.71 5.83 -13.53
CA GLU A 318 15.42 6.28 -14.09
C GLU A 318 14.31 6.43 -13.03
N LEU A 319 14.34 5.60 -11.97
CA LEU A 319 13.43 5.69 -10.83
C LEU A 319 13.93 6.70 -9.77
N GLN A 320 15.25 6.88 -9.64
CA GLN A 320 15.84 7.91 -8.77
C GLN A 320 15.46 9.33 -9.23
N ASP A 321 15.40 9.56 -10.55
CA ASP A 321 15.09 10.87 -11.14
C ASP A 321 13.58 11.23 -11.10
N THR A 322 12.71 10.24 -10.89
CA THR A 322 11.24 10.41 -10.87
C THR A 322 10.65 10.46 -9.46
N MET A 323 11.43 10.04 -8.45
CA MET A 323 11.01 10.08 -7.06
C MET A 323 11.18 11.49 -6.45
N PRO A 324 10.15 12.03 -5.77
CA PRO A 324 10.29 13.31 -5.07
C PRO A 324 11.37 13.22 -4.00
N SER A 325 12.19 14.27 -3.86
CA SER A 325 13.25 14.28 -2.85
C SER A 325 12.65 14.21 -1.43
N VAL A 326 13.45 13.78 -0.44
CA VAL A 326 13.02 13.78 0.97
C VAL A 326 12.55 15.19 1.39
N GLU A 327 13.21 16.24 0.89
CA GLU A 327 12.84 17.65 1.09
C GLU A 327 11.50 17.99 0.42
N ASP A 328 11.22 17.47 -0.78
CA ASP A 328 9.94 17.66 -1.46
C ASP A 328 8.77 17.00 -0.72
N ILE A 329 8.99 15.84 -0.12
CA ILE A 329 8.00 15.10 0.67
C ILE A 329 7.72 15.83 2.00
N GLU A 330 8.76 16.30 2.69
CA GLU A 330 8.63 17.06 3.94
C GLU A 330 7.91 18.39 3.71
N THR A 331 8.22 19.10 2.63
CA THR A 331 7.56 20.36 2.26
C THR A 331 6.07 20.16 1.95
N ARG A 332 5.69 19.01 1.35
CA ARG A 332 4.28 18.67 1.07
C ARG A 332 3.50 18.30 2.33
N VAL A 333 4.15 17.67 3.31
CA VAL A 333 3.53 17.34 4.60
C VAL A 333 3.38 18.59 5.47
N MET A 334 4.40 19.46 5.53
CA MET A 334 4.36 20.71 6.30
C MET A 334 3.32 21.72 5.76
N LYS A 335 3.20 21.87 4.43
CA LYS A 335 2.17 22.75 3.83
C LYS A 335 0.73 22.35 4.16
N LYS A 336 0.49 21.10 4.56
CA LYS A 336 -0.83 20.63 4.98
C LYS A 336 -1.21 21.13 6.39
N TYR A 337 -0.24 21.64 7.16
CA TYR A 337 -0.40 22.19 8.52
C TYR A 337 -0.21 23.71 8.59
N GLU A 338 0.06 24.39 7.47
CA GLU A 338 0.20 25.86 7.41
C GLU A 338 -1.02 26.59 6.83
N CYS A 339 -2.13 25.87 6.62
CA CYS A 339 -3.42 26.48 6.27
C CYS A 339 -4.45 26.18 7.37
N ASP A 340 -4.28 26.83 8.52
CA ASP A 340 -5.37 27.17 9.43
C ASP A 340 -5.78 28.64 9.21
#